data_AF-A0A250WPY8-F1
#
_entry.id   AF-A0A250WPY8-F1
#
_cell.length_a   1.000
_cell.length_b   1.000
_cell.length_c   1.000
_cell.angle_alpha   90.00
_cell.angle_beta   90.00
_cell.angle_gamma   90.00
#
_symmetry.space_group_name_H-M   'P 1'
#
loop_
_entity.id
_entity.type
_entity.pdbx_description
1 polymer ?
#
loop_
_entity_poly.entity_id
_entity_poly.type
_entity_poly.pdbx_seq_one_letter_code
_entity_poly.pdbx_strand_id
1 'polypeptide(L)'
;MKVSMSTSLSSTGEIRLLRNKCPPRLSTCTKATILEMLDPAAAKKSEAKKELLDLISDTSRGFRATRLSRGAIEEAQVAVENFSGTELQYNLLEGKWKLLFTTASDVLPILGAETRLTPLIGPSPLQVGNIYQTFSSVEKGVVQNIIELSAPFLLQEYKGVTVTVQARYEVRSPHRISLVFDEARVGSLRISEGLEALIAPAMLPRGSLQHRLLLGIKEFQLRFPFNSARQLVMRASGDVDPIRGGGDYQLTYLDEDMLIGRATTLGGSFIFIRESAGI
;
A
#
# COMPACT_ATOMS: atom_id res chain seq x y z
N MET A 1 -0.08 4.01 -70.95
CA MET A 1 0.52 5.16 -71.67
C MET A 1 -0.61 6.13 -72.05
N LYS A 2 -0.39 7.43 -71.81
CA LYS A 2 -1.29 8.61 -72.02
C LYS A 2 -2.47 8.73 -71.04
N VAL A 3 -2.44 9.58 -70.01
CA VAL A 3 -2.41 11.08 -69.97
C VAL A 3 -3.71 11.64 -70.55
N SER A 4 -4.70 11.90 -69.69
CA SER A 4 -5.11 13.23 -69.21
C SER A 4 -5.71 14.11 -70.31
N MET A 5 -6.98 14.48 -70.18
CA MET A 5 -7.37 15.89 -70.04
C MET A 5 -8.85 16.04 -69.72
N SER A 6 -9.06 16.86 -68.70
CA SER A 6 -10.30 17.40 -68.17
C SER A 6 -10.92 18.47 -69.08
N THR A 7 -12.25 18.47 -69.22
CA THR A 7 -13.01 19.68 -69.52
C THR A 7 -14.38 19.65 -68.83
N SER A 8 -14.50 20.49 -67.81
CA SER A 8 -15.70 21.09 -67.21
C SER A 8 -16.48 21.93 -68.25
N LEU A 9 -17.74 22.38 -68.14
CA LEU A 9 -18.78 22.57 -67.12
C LEU A 9 -20.12 22.36 -67.88
N SER A 10 -21.25 22.01 -67.27
CA SER A 10 -22.15 23.01 -66.69
C SER A 10 -23.49 22.35 -66.35
N SER A 11 -24.12 22.89 -65.31
CA SER A 11 -25.57 23.01 -65.14
C SER A 11 -26.21 22.10 -64.08
N THR A 12 -26.32 22.71 -62.90
CA THR A 12 -27.60 22.91 -62.20
C THR A 12 -28.27 21.69 -61.57
N GLY A 13 -28.32 21.68 -60.24
CA GLY A 13 -29.44 21.04 -59.53
C GLY A 13 -29.08 20.37 -58.21
N GLU A 14 -29.67 20.88 -57.14
CA GLU A 14 -29.95 20.22 -55.86
C GLU A 14 -28.82 20.03 -54.83
N ILE A 15 -28.87 20.95 -53.86
CA ILE A 15 -28.25 20.90 -52.55
C ILE A 15 -28.87 19.74 -51.75
N ARG A 16 -28.13 18.64 -51.58
CA ARG A 16 -28.45 17.59 -50.61
C ARG A 16 -27.51 17.72 -49.41
N LEU A 17 -28.04 18.25 -48.31
CA LEU A 17 -27.41 18.31 -46.99
C LEU A 17 -27.00 16.90 -46.52
N LEU A 18 -25.74 16.53 -46.73
CA LEU A 18 -25.15 15.38 -46.04
C LEU A 18 -24.65 15.85 -44.68
N ARG A 19 -25.42 15.48 -43.65
CA ARG A 19 -25.01 15.51 -42.24
C ARG A 19 -23.68 14.77 -42.10
N ASN A 20 -22.59 15.52 -41.97
CA ASN A 20 -21.33 14.99 -41.48
C ASN A 20 -21.54 14.53 -40.04
N LYS A 21 -21.40 13.22 -39.83
CA LYS A 21 -21.37 12.58 -38.50
C LYS A 21 -20.16 13.13 -37.73
N CYS A 22 -20.42 13.99 -36.76
CA CYS A 22 -19.48 14.28 -35.68
C CYS A 22 -19.39 13.06 -34.76
N PRO A 23 -18.20 12.57 -34.38
CA PRO A 23 -18.08 11.56 -33.34
C PRO A 23 -18.45 12.17 -31.97
N PRO A 24 -19.08 11.41 -31.05
CA PRO A 24 -19.43 11.93 -29.74
C PRO A 24 -18.18 12.16 -28.89
N ARG A 25 -18.22 13.28 -28.18
CA ARG A 25 -17.20 13.84 -27.32
C ARG A 25 -16.73 12.84 -26.26
N LEU A 26 -15.42 12.68 -26.12
CA LEU A 26 -14.78 12.28 -24.86
C LEU A 26 -15.14 13.34 -23.82
N SER A 27 -15.91 12.97 -22.80
CA SER A 27 -16.39 13.90 -21.77
C SER A 27 -16.38 13.25 -20.41
N THR A 28 -15.18 12.97 -19.91
CA THR A 28 -14.83 13.01 -18.48
C THR A 28 -13.32 13.15 -18.36
N CYS A 29 -12.81 14.34 -18.69
CA CYS A 29 -11.48 14.74 -18.25
C CYS A 29 -11.65 15.16 -16.79
N THR A 30 -11.25 14.27 -15.87
CA THR A 30 -11.22 14.58 -14.44
C THR A 30 -10.36 15.82 -14.23
N LYS A 31 -10.72 16.67 -13.26
CA LYS A 31 -10.06 17.96 -12.97
C LYS A 31 -8.53 17.84 -12.80
N ALA A 32 -8.04 16.66 -12.41
CA ALA A 32 -6.62 16.31 -12.33
C ALA A 32 -5.89 16.34 -13.69
N THR A 33 -6.52 15.85 -14.76
CA THR A 33 -5.89 15.73 -16.08
C THR A 33 -5.69 17.09 -16.77
N ILE A 34 -6.50 18.11 -16.45
CA ILE A 34 -6.32 19.47 -17.00
C ILE A 34 -5.18 20.22 -16.30
N LEU A 35 -4.96 19.96 -14.99
CA LEU A 35 -3.86 20.55 -14.23
C LEU A 35 -2.50 19.97 -14.64
N GLU A 36 -2.43 18.68 -14.97
CA GLU A 36 -1.20 18.03 -15.46
C GLU A 36 -0.74 18.53 -16.84
N MET A 37 -1.64 19.09 -17.67
CA MET A 37 -1.27 19.66 -18.98
C MET A 37 -0.56 21.02 -18.89
N LEU A 38 -0.56 21.67 -17.71
CA LEU A 38 -0.07 23.04 -17.53
C LEU A 38 1.33 23.12 -16.90
N ASP A 39 1.86 22.02 -16.36
CA ASP A 39 3.21 21.95 -15.79
C ASP A 39 3.98 20.69 -16.26
N PRO A 40 5.00 20.84 -17.12
CA PRO A 40 5.78 19.69 -17.61
C PRO A 40 6.53 18.95 -16.50
N ALA A 41 6.80 19.58 -15.35
CA ALA A 41 7.42 18.91 -14.21
C ALA A 41 6.43 17.99 -13.50
N ALA A 42 5.17 18.42 -13.34
CA ALA A 42 4.11 17.60 -12.75
C ALA A 42 3.81 16.35 -13.58
N ALA A 43 3.78 16.49 -14.92
CA ALA A 43 3.59 15.36 -15.83
C ALA A 43 4.70 14.31 -15.71
N LYS A 44 5.97 14.73 -15.69
CA LYS A 44 7.13 13.84 -15.51
C LYS A 44 7.11 13.12 -14.16
N LYS A 45 6.72 13.84 -13.11
CA LYS A 45 6.55 13.29 -11.76
C LYS A 45 5.48 12.20 -11.75
N SER A 46 4.34 12.44 -12.41
CA SER A 46 3.24 11.47 -12.54
C SER A 46 3.65 10.23 -13.32
N GLU A 47 4.42 10.40 -14.41
CA GLU A 47 4.99 9.30 -15.20
C GLU A 47 5.96 8.44 -14.38
N ALA A 48 6.90 9.05 -13.66
CA ALA A 48 7.85 8.34 -12.80
C ALA A 48 7.14 7.51 -11.70
N LYS A 49 6.08 8.07 -11.09
CA LYS A 49 5.27 7.32 -10.12
C LYS A 49 4.57 6.13 -10.77
N LYS A 50 4.00 6.32 -11.96
CA LYS A 50 3.30 5.26 -12.67
C LYS A 50 4.25 4.10 -13.00
N GLU A 51 5.44 4.41 -13.50
CA GLU A 51 6.47 3.42 -13.77
C GLU A 51 6.84 2.62 -12.51
N LEU A 52 7.03 3.31 -11.38
CA LEU A 52 7.29 2.66 -10.09
C LEU A 52 6.14 1.72 -9.68
N LEU A 53 4.89 2.15 -9.82
CA LEU A 53 3.71 1.36 -9.46
C LEU A 53 3.54 0.13 -10.37
N ASP A 54 3.80 0.28 -11.66
CA ASP A 54 3.75 -0.81 -12.65
C ASP A 54 4.80 -1.88 -12.33
N LEU A 55 6.00 -1.50 -11.89
CA LEU A 55 7.02 -2.47 -11.46
C LEU A 55 6.66 -3.20 -10.16
N ILE A 56 5.91 -2.54 -9.28
CA ILE A 56 5.56 -3.09 -7.96
C ILE A 56 4.40 -4.09 -8.04
N SER A 57 3.46 -3.93 -8.98
CA SER A 57 2.20 -4.68 -9.04
C SER A 57 2.38 -6.20 -8.94
N ASP A 58 3.43 -6.72 -9.56
CA ASP A 58 3.65 -8.17 -9.70
C ASP A 58 4.54 -8.77 -8.59
N THR A 59 5.01 -7.96 -7.64
CA THR A 59 5.98 -8.38 -6.63
C THR A 59 5.38 -8.99 -5.37
N SER A 60 4.05 -9.03 -5.26
CA SER A 60 3.34 -9.43 -4.03
C SER A 60 3.84 -8.66 -2.80
N ARG A 61 3.93 -7.34 -2.91
CA ARG A 61 4.45 -6.43 -1.87
C ARG A 61 5.92 -6.66 -1.50
N GLY A 62 6.72 -7.11 -2.47
CA GLY A 62 8.14 -7.40 -2.30
C GLY A 62 8.47 -8.83 -1.89
N PHE A 63 7.48 -9.65 -1.53
CA PHE A 63 7.69 -11.05 -1.14
C PHE A 63 8.25 -11.91 -2.28
N ARG A 64 7.79 -11.68 -3.52
CA ARG A 64 8.23 -12.42 -4.72
C ARG A 64 9.28 -11.66 -5.53
N ALA A 65 9.76 -10.52 -5.05
CA ALA A 65 10.72 -9.69 -5.77
C ALA A 65 12.11 -10.38 -5.84
N THR A 66 12.58 -10.63 -7.06
CA THR A 66 13.95 -11.09 -7.37
C THR A 66 14.97 -9.96 -7.22
N ARG A 67 16.27 -10.28 -7.19
CA ARG A 67 17.33 -9.25 -7.12
C ARG A 67 17.26 -8.27 -8.29
N LEU A 68 16.97 -8.75 -9.51
CA LEU A 68 16.83 -7.90 -10.68
C LEU A 68 15.64 -6.95 -10.56
N SER A 69 14.46 -7.48 -10.18
CA SER A 69 13.28 -6.63 -9.97
C SER A 69 13.47 -5.63 -8.84
N ARG A 70 14.20 -5.99 -7.77
CA ARG A 70 14.53 -5.06 -6.68
C ARG A 70 15.41 -3.92 -7.17
N GLY A 71 16.43 -4.21 -7.98
CA GLY A 71 17.28 -3.19 -8.59
C GLY A 71 16.47 -2.22 -9.47
N ALA A 72 15.58 -2.74 -10.32
CA ALA A 72 14.71 -1.90 -11.15
C ALA A 72 13.74 -1.04 -10.32
N ILE A 73 13.16 -1.59 -9.26
CA ILE A 73 12.28 -0.85 -8.34
C ILE A 73 13.07 0.21 -7.57
N GLU A 74 14.29 -0.08 -7.13
CA GLU A 74 15.15 0.89 -6.46
C GLU A 74 15.54 2.05 -7.39
N GLU A 75 15.82 1.78 -8.67
CA GLU A 75 16.09 2.79 -9.68
C GLU A 75 14.86 3.68 -9.94
N ALA A 76 13.69 3.08 -10.15
CA ALA A 76 12.43 3.81 -10.31
C ALA A 76 12.05 4.59 -9.03
N GLN A 77 12.33 4.05 -7.85
CA GLN A 77 12.14 4.75 -6.58
C GLN A 77 13.00 6.01 -6.51
N VAL A 78 14.28 5.92 -6.88
CA VAL A 78 15.19 7.08 -6.91
C VAL A 78 14.70 8.14 -7.93
N ALA A 79 14.14 7.70 -9.07
CA ALA A 79 13.55 8.62 -10.04
C ALA A 79 12.39 9.45 -9.46
N VAL A 80 11.54 8.84 -8.62
CA VAL A 80 10.48 9.56 -7.88
C VAL A 80 11.06 10.45 -6.78
N GLU A 81 12.05 9.96 -6.03
CA GLU A 81 12.72 10.71 -4.95
C GLU A 81 13.40 11.99 -5.47
N ASN A 82 13.84 12.03 -6.72
CA ASN A 82 14.42 13.23 -7.36
C ASN A 82 13.43 14.40 -7.50
N PHE A 83 12.12 14.15 -7.41
CA PHE A 83 11.08 15.18 -7.38
C PHE A 83 10.74 15.64 -5.97
N SER A 84 11.41 15.11 -4.93
CA SER A 84 11.25 15.56 -3.55
C SER A 84 11.85 16.95 -3.34
N GLY A 85 11.21 17.75 -2.49
CA GLY A 85 11.73 19.06 -2.08
C GLY A 85 12.85 18.95 -1.05
N THR A 86 13.42 20.08 -0.63
CA THR A 86 14.47 20.14 0.41
C THR A 86 13.94 19.79 1.81
N GLU A 87 12.65 20.01 2.08
CA GLU A 87 12.00 19.63 3.33
C GLU A 87 10.66 18.96 3.03
N LEU A 88 10.32 17.94 3.82
CA LEU A 88 9.06 17.22 3.68
C LEU A 88 7.91 17.96 4.36
N GLN A 89 6.77 17.98 3.68
CA GLN A 89 5.53 18.54 4.18
C GLN A 89 4.81 17.54 5.10
N TYR A 90 5.23 17.47 6.37
CA TYR A 90 4.70 16.52 7.36
C TYR A 90 3.20 16.67 7.65
N ASN A 91 2.59 17.81 7.32
CA ASN A 91 1.14 18.00 7.30
C ASN A 91 0.42 17.04 6.35
N LEU A 92 1.08 16.58 5.27
CA LEU A 92 0.51 15.59 4.35
C LEU A 92 0.58 14.15 4.90
N LEU A 93 1.38 13.91 5.93
CA LEU A 93 1.58 12.56 6.50
C LEU A 93 0.31 12.02 7.17
N GLU A 94 -0.53 12.90 7.72
CA GLU A 94 -1.78 12.51 8.39
C GLU A 94 -2.71 11.76 7.42
N GLY A 95 -3.16 10.57 7.81
CA GLY A 95 -4.06 9.76 7.00
C GLY A 95 -3.69 8.29 7.00
N LYS A 96 -4.43 7.51 6.20
CA LYS A 96 -4.26 6.07 6.07
C LYS A 96 -3.49 5.74 4.80
N TRP A 97 -2.39 5.02 4.97
CA TRP A 97 -1.46 4.66 3.91
C TRP A 97 -1.45 3.16 3.72
N LYS A 98 -1.64 2.70 2.49
CA LYS A 98 -1.60 1.29 2.11
C LYS A 98 -0.22 0.91 1.62
N LEU A 99 0.37 -0.12 2.20
CA LEU A 99 1.68 -0.65 1.80
C LEU A 99 1.56 -1.37 0.46
N LEU A 100 2.33 -0.92 -0.54
CA LEU A 100 2.43 -1.57 -1.83
C LEU A 100 3.70 -2.37 -1.99
N PHE A 101 4.81 -1.95 -1.38
CA PHE A 101 6.09 -2.64 -1.50
C PHE A 101 6.93 -2.48 -0.25
N THR A 102 7.60 -3.55 0.16
CA THR A 102 8.62 -3.49 1.21
C THR A 102 9.77 -4.46 0.94
N THR A 103 10.98 -4.06 1.36
CA THR A 103 12.14 -4.95 1.46
C THR A 103 12.52 -5.29 2.91
N ALA A 104 11.68 -4.88 3.87
CA ALA A 104 11.96 -5.02 5.29
C ALA A 104 11.90 -6.48 5.75
N SER A 105 12.98 -6.92 6.40
CA SER A 105 13.18 -8.34 6.77
C SER A 105 12.25 -8.84 7.88
N ASP A 106 11.64 -7.94 8.63
CA ASP A 106 10.65 -8.18 9.68
C ASP A 106 9.22 -8.30 9.12
N VAL A 107 8.90 -7.56 8.04
CA VAL A 107 7.58 -7.59 7.39
C VAL A 107 7.45 -8.72 6.36
N LEU A 108 8.51 -9.03 5.60
CA LEU A 108 8.49 -10.09 4.58
C LEU A 108 8.04 -11.46 5.12
N PRO A 109 8.45 -11.91 6.32
CA PRO A 109 7.95 -13.14 6.93
C PRO A 109 6.45 -13.13 7.20
N ILE A 110 5.87 -11.97 7.55
CA ILE A 110 4.42 -11.80 7.74
C ILE A 110 3.71 -11.98 6.40
N LEU A 111 4.20 -11.34 5.33
CA LEU A 111 3.64 -11.50 3.99
C LEU A 111 3.72 -12.96 3.49
N GLY A 112 4.78 -13.68 3.84
CA GLY A 112 4.92 -15.12 3.57
C GLY A 112 4.23 -16.04 4.57
N ALA A 113 3.50 -15.50 5.56
CA ALA A 113 2.85 -16.29 6.59
C ALA A 113 1.82 -17.25 5.99
N GLU A 114 1.13 -16.82 4.92
CA GLU A 114 0.14 -17.65 4.22
C GLU A 114 0.74 -18.99 3.79
N THR A 115 1.92 -18.97 3.15
CA THR A 115 2.65 -20.16 2.67
C THR A 115 3.15 -21.03 3.81
N ARG A 116 3.53 -20.42 4.95
CA ARG A 116 4.05 -21.14 6.13
C ARG A 116 2.98 -21.72 7.04
N LEU A 117 1.77 -21.17 6.97
CA LEU A 117 0.58 -21.62 7.70
C LEU A 117 -0.31 -22.52 6.83
N THR A 118 0.04 -22.72 5.56
CA THR A 118 -0.64 -23.66 4.68
C THR A 118 -0.47 -25.09 5.23
N PRO A 119 -1.57 -25.79 5.58
CA PRO A 119 -1.49 -27.18 5.94
C PRO A 119 -1.09 -28.04 4.74
N LEU A 120 -0.47 -29.20 4.98
CA LEU A 120 -0.07 -30.15 3.93
C LEU A 120 -1.25 -30.57 3.04
N ILE A 121 -2.48 -30.49 3.56
CA ILE A 121 -3.72 -30.82 2.88
C ILE A 121 -4.75 -29.71 3.16
N GLY A 122 -5.22 -29.04 2.10
CA GLY A 122 -6.28 -28.02 2.13
C GLY A 122 -5.80 -26.56 2.12
N PRO A 123 -6.72 -25.59 2.00
CA PRO A 123 -6.37 -24.17 1.91
C PRO A 123 -5.82 -23.63 3.24
N SER A 124 -4.97 -22.61 3.16
CA SER A 124 -4.43 -21.91 4.33
C SER A 124 -5.57 -21.28 5.14
N PRO A 125 -5.57 -21.42 6.48
CA PRO A 125 -6.63 -20.86 7.31
C PRO A 125 -6.59 -19.34 7.33
N LEU A 126 -5.44 -18.72 7.09
CA LEU A 126 -5.29 -17.27 7.09
C LEU A 126 -4.47 -16.82 5.88
N GLN A 127 -4.92 -15.76 5.24
CA GLN A 127 -4.20 -15.04 4.19
C GLN A 127 -3.96 -13.61 4.65
N VAL A 128 -2.80 -13.07 4.27
CA VAL A 128 -2.44 -11.68 4.61
C VAL A 128 -3.00 -10.76 3.53
N GLY A 129 -4.09 -10.07 3.89
CA GLY A 129 -4.71 -9.00 3.13
C GLY A 129 -3.89 -7.72 3.20
N ASN A 130 -4.53 -6.55 3.07
CA ASN A 130 -3.80 -5.29 2.99
C ASN A 130 -3.07 -4.97 4.30
N ILE A 131 -1.92 -4.30 4.18
CA ILE A 131 -1.20 -3.71 5.31
C ILE A 131 -1.32 -2.20 5.18
N TYR A 132 -1.73 -1.55 6.25
CA TYR A 132 -1.86 -0.11 6.33
C TYR A 132 -1.04 0.48 7.46
N GLN A 133 -0.71 1.75 7.31
CA GLN A 133 -0.14 2.60 8.34
C GLN A 133 -0.97 3.87 8.42
N THR A 134 -1.58 4.12 9.57
CA THR A 134 -2.38 5.32 9.80
C THR A 134 -1.60 6.28 10.68
N PHE A 135 -1.28 7.46 10.18
CA PHE A 135 -0.66 8.52 10.96
C PHE A 135 -1.74 9.52 11.40
N SER A 136 -1.72 9.91 12.67
CA SER A 136 -2.46 11.07 13.15
C SER A 136 -1.80 12.38 12.72
N SER A 137 -2.42 13.51 13.05
CA SER A 137 -1.71 14.80 13.12
C SER A 137 -0.38 14.71 13.89
N VAL A 138 0.59 15.51 13.47
CA VAL A 138 1.93 15.65 14.07
C VAL A 138 1.86 16.02 15.55
N GLU A 139 0.85 16.80 15.96
CA GLU A 139 0.67 17.19 17.36
C GLU A 139 0.29 16.01 18.26
N LYS A 140 -0.50 15.06 17.71
CA LYS A 140 -0.88 13.83 18.41
C LYS A 140 0.27 12.82 18.41
N GLY A 141 1.06 12.78 17.31
CA GLY A 141 2.23 11.93 17.20
C GLY A 141 1.92 10.45 17.38
N VAL A 142 0.82 9.95 16.83
CA VAL A 142 0.40 8.54 16.92
C VAL A 142 0.40 7.91 15.53
N VAL A 143 0.97 6.71 15.43
CA VAL A 143 0.92 5.87 14.24
C VAL A 143 0.35 4.50 14.56
N GLN A 144 -0.46 3.95 13.66
CA GLN A 144 -1.05 2.62 13.79
C GLN A 144 -0.74 1.78 12.56
N ASN A 145 -0.01 0.69 12.77
CA ASN A 145 0.20 -0.35 11.76
C ASN A 145 -0.96 -1.33 11.83
N ILE A 146 -1.65 -1.54 10.71
CA ILE A 146 -2.87 -2.32 10.62
C ILE A 146 -2.64 -3.42 9.58
N ILE A 147 -2.79 -4.67 9.97
CA ILE A 147 -2.67 -5.84 9.08
C ILE A 147 -4.06 -6.46 8.97
N GLU A 148 -4.60 -6.51 7.76
CA GLU A 148 -5.82 -7.24 7.48
C GLU A 148 -5.49 -8.71 7.20
N LEU A 149 -6.21 -9.61 7.85
CA LEU A 149 -6.14 -11.05 7.67
C LEU A 149 -7.50 -11.52 7.17
N SER A 150 -7.49 -12.35 6.13
CA SER A 150 -8.68 -12.99 5.61
C SER A 150 -8.66 -14.49 5.91
N ALA A 151 -9.85 -15.06 6.09
CA ALA A 151 -10.05 -16.49 6.27
C ALA A 151 -10.82 -17.02 5.03
N PRO A 152 -10.11 -17.33 3.93
CA PRO A 152 -10.73 -17.61 2.62
C PRO A 152 -11.69 -18.81 2.64
N PHE A 153 -11.56 -19.69 3.64
CA PHE A 153 -12.43 -20.86 3.82
C PHE A 153 -13.76 -20.56 4.52
N LEU A 154 -13.92 -19.36 5.12
CA LEU A 154 -15.14 -18.92 5.81
C LEU A 154 -15.76 -17.67 5.17
N LEU A 155 -14.93 -16.79 4.62
CA LEU A 155 -15.34 -15.52 4.04
C LEU A 155 -14.72 -15.39 2.64
N GLN A 156 -15.57 -15.12 1.64
CA GLN A 156 -15.12 -14.79 0.29
C GLN A 156 -14.49 -13.39 0.20
N GLU A 157 -14.85 -12.48 1.14
CA GLU A 157 -14.31 -11.13 1.20
C GLU A 157 -13.16 -11.00 2.20
N TYR A 158 -12.18 -10.15 1.87
CA TYR A 158 -10.91 -9.90 2.58
C TYR A 158 -11.04 -9.29 4.00
N LYS A 159 -12.15 -9.47 4.71
CA LYS A 159 -12.52 -8.71 5.91
C LYS A 159 -12.94 -9.63 7.07
N GLY A 160 -11.97 -10.32 7.67
CA GLY A 160 -12.25 -11.22 8.80
C GLY A 160 -11.62 -10.77 10.10
N VAL A 161 -10.33 -10.45 10.06
CA VAL A 161 -9.53 -10.21 11.25
C VAL A 161 -8.56 -9.07 10.96
N THR A 162 -8.44 -8.12 11.87
CA THR A 162 -7.50 -7.02 11.78
C THR A 162 -6.59 -7.05 12.98
N VAL A 163 -5.29 -6.95 12.75
CA VAL A 163 -4.29 -6.79 13.81
C VAL A 163 -3.77 -5.37 13.75
N THR A 164 -3.88 -4.64 14.87
CA THR A 164 -3.40 -3.26 14.96
C THR A 164 -2.29 -3.13 15.99
N VAL A 165 -1.19 -2.50 15.62
CA VAL A 165 -0.05 -2.16 16.48
C VAL A 165 0.06 -0.65 16.52
N GLN A 166 -0.07 -0.06 17.71
CA GLN A 166 0.07 1.37 17.90
C GLN A 166 1.49 1.74 18.35
N ALA A 167 2.02 2.82 17.80
CA ALA A 167 3.24 3.48 18.24
C ALA A 167 3.04 4.99 18.32
N ARG A 168 3.94 5.66 19.03
CA ARG A 168 4.11 7.11 18.97
C ARG A 168 5.18 7.47 17.96
N TYR A 169 5.01 8.58 17.25
CA TYR A 169 6.01 9.09 16.34
C TYR A 169 6.34 10.55 16.63
N GLU A 170 7.62 10.89 16.46
CA GLU A 170 8.13 12.25 16.62
C GLU A 170 9.02 12.61 15.43
N VAL A 171 8.87 13.83 14.90
CA VAL A 171 9.73 14.35 13.84
C VAL A 171 11.06 14.79 14.45
N ARG A 172 12.16 14.20 13.98
CA ARG A 172 13.52 14.47 14.49
C ARG A 172 14.34 15.34 13.55
N SER A 173 14.10 15.24 12.25
CA SER A 173 14.76 16.05 11.22
C SER A 173 13.83 16.22 10.01
N PRO A 174 14.17 17.04 9.00
CA PRO A 174 13.32 17.25 7.82
C PRO A 174 12.97 15.99 7.03
N HIS A 175 13.74 14.91 7.23
CA HIS A 175 13.58 13.63 6.56
C HIS A 175 13.57 12.45 7.54
N ARG A 176 13.45 12.67 8.86
CA ARG A 176 13.55 11.60 9.85
C ARG A 176 12.46 11.69 10.90
N ILE A 177 11.80 10.55 11.13
CA ILE A 177 10.88 10.34 12.24
C ILE A 177 11.39 9.19 13.12
N SER A 178 11.10 9.27 14.41
CA SER A 178 11.36 8.18 15.36
C SER A 178 10.04 7.54 15.77
N LEU A 179 9.96 6.20 15.80
CA LEU A 179 8.74 5.45 16.13
C LEU A 179 8.87 4.66 17.43
N VAL A 180 8.23 5.07 18.52
CA VAL A 180 8.26 4.37 19.81
C VAL A 180 7.01 3.51 20.01
N PHE A 181 7.15 2.20 20.02
CA PHE A 181 6.04 1.25 20.21
C PHE A 181 5.56 1.20 21.67
N ASP A 182 4.24 1.31 21.88
CA ASP A 182 3.62 1.23 23.21
C ASP A 182 3.31 -0.22 23.57
N GLU A 183 4.05 -0.80 24.53
CA GLU A 183 3.94 -2.21 24.99
C GLU A 183 2.50 -2.64 25.29
N ALA A 184 1.70 -1.77 25.93
CA ALA A 184 0.33 -2.10 26.32
C ALA A 184 -0.62 -2.19 25.12
N ARG A 185 -0.20 -1.69 23.94
CA ARG A 185 -1.00 -1.58 22.71
C ARG A 185 -0.40 -2.35 21.54
N VAL A 186 0.63 -3.16 21.77
CA VAL A 186 1.22 -4.03 20.75
C VAL A 186 0.23 -5.15 20.42
N GLY A 187 -0.57 -4.97 19.34
CA GLY A 187 -1.33 -6.04 18.71
C GLY A 187 -2.75 -6.24 19.23
N SER A 188 -3.63 -5.23 19.10
CA SER A 188 -5.06 -5.44 19.31
C SER A 188 -5.66 -6.23 18.13
N LEU A 189 -6.18 -7.42 18.42
CA LEU A 189 -6.93 -8.22 17.47
C LEU A 189 -8.38 -7.72 17.44
N ARG A 190 -8.85 -7.24 16.29
CA ARG A 190 -10.27 -6.95 16.05
C ARG A 190 -10.80 -7.95 15.06
N ILE A 191 -11.84 -8.68 15.44
CA ILE A 191 -12.56 -9.58 14.55
C ILE A 191 -13.73 -8.79 13.97
N SER A 192 -14.01 -8.92 12.67
CA SER A 192 -15.15 -8.24 12.07
C SER A 192 -16.46 -8.78 12.63
N GLU A 193 -17.50 -7.96 12.77
CA GLU A 193 -18.79 -8.39 13.33
C GLU A 193 -19.40 -9.58 12.57
N GLY A 194 -19.22 -9.63 11.25
CA GLY A 194 -19.64 -10.76 10.41
C GLY A 194 -18.86 -12.04 10.73
N LEU A 195 -17.54 -11.97 10.93
CA LEU A 195 -16.77 -13.13 11.35
C LEU A 195 -17.06 -13.50 12.79
N GLU A 196 -17.25 -12.51 13.67
CA GLU A 196 -17.62 -12.70 15.07
C GLU A 196 -18.96 -13.43 15.19
N ALA A 197 -19.97 -13.05 14.41
CA ALA A 197 -21.25 -13.75 14.36
C ALA A 197 -21.12 -15.19 13.85
N LEU A 198 -20.22 -15.44 12.88
CA LEU A 198 -19.93 -16.80 12.40
C LEU A 198 -19.20 -17.63 13.46
N ILE A 199 -18.17 -17.10 14.12
CA ILE A 199 -17.43 -17.82 15.17
C ILE A 199 -18.12 -17.78 16.53
N ALA A 200 -19.23 -17.06 16.68
CA ALA A 200 -19.96 -16.96 17.93
C ALA A 200 -20.49 -18.35 18.31
N PRO A 201 -20.30 -18.80 19.56
CA PRO A 201 -20.74 -20.12 20.03
C PRO A 201 -22.24 -20.39 19.87
N ALA A 202 -23.04 -19.35 19.61
CA ALA A 202 -24.49 -19.42 19.51
C ALA A 202 -25.03 -19.73 18.10
N MET A 203 -24.25 -19.48 17.04
CA MET A 203 -24.76 -19.53 15.64
C MET A 203 -24.16 -20.64 14.77
N LEU A 204 -22.97 -21.16 15.10
CA LEU A 204 -22.40 -22.35 14.44
C LEU A 204 -22.36 -23.56 15.40
N PRO A 205 -22.67 -24.78 14.94
CA PRO A 205 -22.34 -25.99 15.69
C PRO A 205 -20.81 -26.06 15.85
N ARG A 206 -20.33 -26.49 17.03
CA ARG A 206 -18.90 -26.64 17.39
C ARG A 206 -18.15 -27.49 16.34
N GLY A 207 -17.72 -26.86 15.25
CA GLY A 207 -17.18 -27.52 14.07
C GLY A 207 -15.67 -27.39 13.97
N SER A 208 -15.04 -28.34 13.28
CA SER A 208 -13.59 -28.34 13.03
C SER A 208 -13.10 -27.07 12.32
N LEU A 209 -13.95 -26.39 11.56
CA LEU A 209 -13.63 -25.14 10.85
C LEU A 209 -13.36 -23.96 11.79
N GLN A 210 -14.20 -23.76 12.81
CA GLN A 210 -14.03 -22.70 13.81
C GLN A 210 -12.73 -22.93 14.59
N HIS A 211 -12.46 -24.18 14.99
CA HIS A 211 -11.24 -24.52 15.69
C HIS A 211 -10.00 -24.26 14.83
N ARG A 212 -10.03 -24.61 13.54
CA ARG A 212 -8.95 -24.32 12.59
C ARG A 212 -8.69 -22.83 12.44
N LEU A 213 -9.74 -21.99 12.41
CA LEU A 213 -9.57 -20.54 12.37
C LEU A 213 -8.89 -20.02 13.64
N LEU A 214 -9.43 -20.38 14.81
CA LEU A 214 -8.92 -19.91 16.10
C LEU A 214 -7.48 -20.39 16.33
N LEU A 215 -7.15 -21.62 15.95
CA LEU A 215 -5.79 -22.13 15.95
C LEU A 215 -4.90 -21.35 14.98
N GLY A 216 -5.37 -21.06 13.78
CA GLY A 216 -4.63 -20.25 12.81
C GLY A 216 -4.32 -18.85 13.34
N ILE A 217 -5.29 -18.19 13.98
CA ILE A 217 -5.11 -16.87 14.60
C ILE A 217 -4.08 -16.95 15.74
N LYS A 218 -4.22 -17.95 16.62
CA LYS A 218 -3.26 -18.16 17.71
C LYS A 218 -1.86 -18.47 17.18
N GLU A 219 -1.76 -19.31 16.16
CA GLU A 219 -0.49 -19.68 15.55
C GLU A 219 0.17 -18.49 14.86
N PHE A 220 -0.61 -17.64 14.18
CA PHE A 220 -0.12 -16.39 13.63
C PHE A 220 0.41 -15.46 14.74
N GLN A 221 -0.32 -15.28 15.83
CA GLN A 221 0.14 -14.48 16.97
C GLN A 221 1.40 -15.05 17.64
N LEU A 222 1.51 -16.38 17.76
CA LEU A 222 2.66 -17.03 18.36
C LEU A 222 3.90 -16.99 17.46
N ARG A 223 3.73 -17.16 16.15
CA ARG A 223 4.83 -17.13 15.17
C ARG A 223 5.29 -15.71 14.84
N PHE A 224 4.39 -14.73 14.95
CA PHE A 224 4.70 -13.31 14.77
C PHE A 224 4.30 -12.54 16.03
N PRO A 225 4.99 -12.77 17.17
CA PRO A 225 4.73 -11.97 18.35
C PRO A 225 5.11 -10.53 17.99
N PHE A 226 4.17 -9.59 18.00
CA PHE A 226 4.47 -8.20 17.62
C PHE A 226 5.43 -7.51 18.62
N ASN A 227 5.60 -8.09 19.81
CA ASN A 227 6.69 -7.79 20.74
C ASN A 227 8.09 -7.98 20.10
N SER A 228 8.18 -8.81 19.06
CA SER A 228 9.39 -9.03 18.26
C SER A 228 9.80 -7.80 17.49
N ALA A 229 8.89 -6.93 17.02
CA ALA A 229 9.29 -5.73 16.29
C ALA A 229 10.14 -4.83 17.19
N ARG A 230 9.69 -4.62 18.44
CA ARG A 230 10.49 -3.92 19.46
C ARG A 230 11.75 -4.70 19.83
N GLN A 231 11.69 -6.02 20.03
CA GLN A 231 12.91 -6.80 20.33
C GLN A 231 13.91 -6.82 19.17
N LEU A 232 13.45 -6.79 17.92
CA LEU A 232 14.26 -6.69 16.71
C LEU A 232 14.88 -5.31 16.62
N VAL A 233 14.10 -4.25 16.86
CA VAL A 233 14.63 -2.88 16.98
C VAL A 233 15.67 -2.81 18.10
N MET A 234 15.39 -3.32 19.31
CA MET A 234 16.34 -3.34 20.43
C MET A 234 17.63 -4.11 20.09
N ARG A 235 17.50 -5.28 19.47
CA ARG A 235 18.64 -6.10 19.02
C ARG A 235 19.45 -5.42 17.93
N ALA A 236 18.79 -4.74 17.00
CA ALA A 236 19.43 -4.08 15.87
C ALA A 236 20.00 -2.69 16.22
N SER A 237 19.43 -2.02 17.23
CA SER A 237 19.89 -0.70 17.70
C SER A 237 21.08 -0.82 18.66
N GLY A 238 21.26 -1.99 19.30
CA GLY A 238 22.33 -2.22 20.29
C GLY A 238 22.21 -1.38 21.57
N ASP A 239 21.20 -0.51 21.66
CA ASP A 239 21.03 0.48 22.73
C ASP A 239 20.02 0.00 23.77
N VAL A 240 20.32 0.23 25.05
CA VAL A 240 19.61 -0.33 26.21
C VAL A 240 18.44 0.56 26.66
N ASP A 241 18.24 1.73 26.05
CA ASP A 241 17.25 2.71 26.48
C ASP A 241 15.81 2.36 26.03
N PRO A 242 14.90 1.94 26.95
CA PRO A 242 13.51 1.60 26.62
C PRO A 242 12.68 2.79 26.14
N ILE A 243 13.14 4.02 26.38
CA ILE A 243 12.49 5.28 25.96
C ILE A 243 12.95 5.70 24.55
N ARG A 244 14.15 5.30 24.13
CA ARG A 244 14.71 5.55 22.79
C ARG A 244 14.58 4.37 21.83
N GLY A 245 14.07 3.23 22.31
CA GLY A 245 13.92 1.98 21.55
C GLY A 245 12.87 1.99 20.44
N GLY A 246 12.70 3.13 19.80
CA GLY A 246 11.94 3.27 18.57
C GLY A 246 12.83 3.14 17.35
N GLY A 247 12.32 2.52 16.29
CA GLY A 247 13.05 2.47 15.02
C GLY A 247 13.18 3.88 14.43
N ASP A 248 14.37 4.23 13.94
CA ASP A 248 14.56 5.44 13.15
C ASP A 248 14.09 5.17 11.71
N TYR A 249 13.17 6.02 11.23
CA TYR A 249 12.64 5.97 9.88
C TYR A 249 13.01 7.23 9.12
N GLN A 250 13.70 7.05 8.00
CA GLN A 250 14.01 8.12 7.06
C GLN A 250 12.91 8.20 6.01
N LEU A 251 12.17 9.30 5.96
CA LEU A 251 11.24 9.57 4.87
C LEU A 251 12.02 10.24 3.74
N THR A 252 11.94 9.68 2.53
CA THR A 252 12.66 10.20 1.36
C THR A 252 11.74 10.98 0.43
N TYR A 253 10.44 10.63 0.43
CA TYR A 253 9.45 11.27 -0.41
C TYR A 253 8.07 11.22 0.26
N LEU A 254 7.35 12.33 0.21
CA LEU A 254 5.99 12.45 0.73
C LEU A 254 5.21 13.46 -0.12
N ASP A 255 4.06 13.06 -0.61
CA ASP A 255 3.07 13.96 -1.20
C ASP A 255 1.63 13.54 -0.88
N GLU A 256 0.66 13.97 -1.70
CA GLU A 256 -0.76 13.77 -1.42
C GLU A 256 -1.20 12.30 -1.53
N ASP A 257 -0.53 11.48 -2.32
CA ASP A 257 -0.96 10.13 -2.68
C ASP A 257 0.13 9.07 -2.52
N MET A 258 1.41 9.44 -2.35
CA MET A 258 2.53 8.52 -2.19
C MET A 258 3.46 8.90 -1.03
N LEU A 259 3.86 7.89 -0.28
CA LEU A 259 4.82 7.99 0.83
C LEU A 259 5.91 6.94 0.64
N ILE A 260 7.16 7.38 0.67
CA ILE A 260 8.33 6.52 0.58
C ILE A 260 9.23 6.75 1.79
N GLY A 261 9.61 5.66 2.45
CA GLY A 261 10.47 5.70 3.61
C GLY A 261 11.41 4.50 3.68
N ARG A 262 12.45 4.64 4.50
CA ARG A 262 13.48 3.62 4.74
C ARG A 262 13.65 3.44 6.25
N ALA A 263 13.62 2.20 6.73
CA ALA A 263 13.99 1.93 8.11
C ALA A 263 15.50 1.92 8.23
N THR A 264 16.06 2.78 9.09
CA THR A 264 17.51 2.86 9.30
C THR A 264 18.01 1.69 10.15
N THR A 265 17.28 1.34 11.20
CA THR A 265 17.68 0.30 12.17
C THR A 265 17.49 -1.12 11.64
N LEU A 266 16.30 -1.42 11.09
CA LEU A 266 15.96 -2.76 10.62
C LEU A 266 16.32 -3.00 9.15
N GLY A 267 16.67 -1.94 8.44
CA GLY A 267 16.82 -1.95 7.00
C GLY A 267 15.49 -2.16 6.28
N GLY A 268 15.45 -1.74 5.02
CA GLY A 268 14.30 -1.94 4.15
C GLY A 268 13.66 -0.62 3.70
N SER A 269 13.20 -0.62 2.46
CA SER A 269 12.39 0.43 1.85
C SER A 269 10.92 0.10 2.02
N PHE A 270 10.09 1.11 2.13
CA PHE A 270 8.65 1.02 2.20
C PHE A 270 8.04 2.03 1.24
N ILE A 271 7.13 1.55 0.40
CA ILE A 271 6.41 2.38 -0.56
C ILE A 271 4.92 2.21 -0.24
N PHE A 272 4.28 3.33 0.05
CA PHE A 272 2.87 3.40 0.36
C PHE A 272 2.13 4.29 -0.62
N ILE A 273 0.86 3.97 -0.85
CA ILE A 273 -0.10 4.89 -1.45
C ILE A 273 -1.13 5.31 -0.43
N ARG A 274 -1.67 6.51 -0.56
CA ARG A 274 -2.76 6.95 0.31
C ARG A 274 -4.01 6.14 -0.03
N GLU A 275 -4.65 5.61 0.99
CA GLU A 275 -5.99 5.04 0.81
C GLU A 275 -6.94 6.22 0.59
N SER A 276 -7.54 6.30 -0.60
CA SER A 276 -8.64 7.21 -0.83
C SER A 276 -9.72 6.87 0.20
N ALA A 277 -10.14 7.86 0.98
CA ALA A 277 -11.30 7.72 1.84
C ALA A 277 -12.46 7.28 0.93
N GLY A 278 -12.86 6.02 1.06
CA GLY A 278 -13.97 5.48 0.29
C GLY A 278 -15.17 6.39 0.49
N ILE A 279 -15.66 6.95 -0.63
CA ILE A 279 -16.98 7.55 -0.71
C ILE A 279 -18.01 6.43 -0.55
#